data_AF-A0A1G2Z3Q3-F1
#
_entry.id   AF-A0A1G2Z3Q3-F1
#
_cell.length_a   1.000
_cell.length_b   1.000
_cell.length_c   1.000
_cell.angle_alpha   90.00
_cell.angle_beta   90.00
_cell.angle_gamma   90.00
#
_symmetry.space_group_name_H-M   'P 1'
#
loop_
_entity.id
_entity.type
_entity.pdbx_description
1 polymer ?
#
loop_
_entity_poly.entity_id
_entity_poly.type
_entity_poly.pdbx_seq_one_letter_code
_entity_poly.pdbx_strand_id
1 'polypeptide(L)'
;MSCRSKTLTIRKTAFSLVEVLMAVAILALISSSVLVVIDRCVASAAASALRMRAFEIARENMEKLLASAMVKESVEYGQSEIYPDIGWQTVVETFYEPITARMWIRGVCSAQYNDPNGETRTVELTHWLTDLTKEQLLQIENRDKDELGDLSAELIETMEDAAGFAGVDVETIELWIQNGMLTTEDGSFIKDNLNLYKDSNGNPSEEEKNQQAKSLADLKNKKSKSGEGSADDALQDEIDPKTGLTYGELEQKDSELMQNQRR
;
A
#
# COMPACT_ATOMS: atom_id res chain seq x y z
N MET A 1 20.43 56.50 -80.67
CA MET A 1 19.48 55.53 -80.07
C MET A 1 19.55 54.22 -80.84
N SER A 2 19.97 53.13 -80.22
CA SER A 2 19.60 51.77 -80.65
C SER A 2 19.90 50.78 -79.52
N CYS A 3 18.90 50.49 -78.69
CA CYS A 3 18.96 49.39 -77.73
C CYS A 3 18.52 48.11 -78.43
N ARG A 4 19.45 47.17 -78.57
CA ARG A 4 19.24 45.86 -79.21
C ARG A 4 18.76 44.87 -78.14
N SER A 5 17.44 44.69 -78.04
CA SER A 5 16.83 43.66 -77.20
C SER A 5 17.24 42.26 -77.68
N LYS A 6 17.92 41.49 -76.82
CA LYS A 6 18.18 40.06 -77.04
C LYS A 6 17.00 39.29 -76.47
N THR A 7 16.13 38.79 -77.33
CA THR A 7 15.08 37.83 -76.96
C THR A 7 15.72 36.48 -76.63
N LEU A 8 15.66 36.10 -75.35
CA LEU A 8 16.00 34.74 -74.91
C LEU A 8 14.87 33.79 -75.33
N THR A 9 15.11 32.99 -76.36
CA THR A 9 14.24 31.88 -76.75
C THR A 9 14.33 30.77 -75.71
N ILE A 10 13.35 30.71 -74.80
CA ILE A 10 13.14 29.57 -73.90
C ILE A 10 12.57 28.43 -74.73
N ARG A 11 13.37 27.39 -75.01
CA ARG A 11 12.87 26.13 -75.58
C ARG A 11 11.97 25.46 -74.56
N LYS A 12 10.68 25.28 -74.87
CA LYS A 12 9.79 24.39 -74.10
C LYS A 12 10.11 22.94 -74.48
N THR A 13 10.95 22.28 -73.70
CA THR A 13 11.13 20.83 -73.76
C THR A 13 9.98 20.18 -72.98
N ALA A 14 9.15 19.38 -73.64
CA ALA A 14 8.16 18.56 -72.97
C ALA A 14 8.87 17.34 -72.36
N PHE A 15 8.53 17.00 -71.11
CA PHE A 15 9.10 15.85 -70.40
C PHE A 15 8.64 14.54 -71.04
N SER A 16 9.54 13.55 -71.09
CA SER A 16 9.20 12.20 -71.52
C SER A 16 8.30 11.52 -70.48
N LEU A 17 7.38 10.67 -70.94
CA LEU A 17 6.51 9.86 -70.06
C LEU A 17 7.33 9.03 -69.06
N VAL A 18 8.51 8.54 -69.47
CA VAL A 18 9.42 7.79 -68.60
C VAL A 18 10.02 8.67 -67.48
N GLU A 19 10.35 9.92 -67.78
CA GLU A 19 10.88 10.87 -66.79
C GLU A 19 9.81 11.22 -65.75
N VAL A 20 8.56 11.42 -66.19
CA VAL A 20 7.43 11.68 -65.29
C VAL A 20 7.17 10.48 -64.39
N LEU A 21 7.19 9.25 -64.92
CA LEU A 21 7.03 8.03 -64.13
C LEU A 21 8.15 7.87 -63.09
N MET A 22 9.40 8.15 -63.47
CA MET A 22 10.53 8.08 -62.53
C MET A 22 10.39 9.13 -61.43
N ALA A 23 10.00 10.36 -61.78
CA ALA A 23 9.77 11.43 -60.80
C ALA A 23 8.65 11.08 -59.82
N VAL A 24 7.54 10.49 -60.30
CA VAL A 24 6.44 10.02 -59.45
C VAL A 24 6.90 8.87 -58.54
N ALA A 25 7.71 7.93 -59.04
CA ALA A 25 8.23 6.84 -58.23
C ALA A 25 9.15 7.33 -57.10
N ILE A 26 10.05 8.27 -57.41
CA ILE A 26 10.93 8.90 -56.40
C ILE A 26 10.09 9.67 -55.38
N LEU A 27 9.09 10.43 -55.83
CA LEU A 27 8.19 11.15 -54.94
C LEU A 27 7.41 10.19 -54.04
N ALA A 28 6.91 9.07 -54.57
CA ALA A 28 6.22 8.05 -53.78
C ALA A 28 7.14 7.43 -52.70
N LEU A 29 8.40 7.15 -53.03
CA LEU A 29 9.38 6.64 -52.05
C LEU A 29 9.68 7.66 -50.95
N ILE A 30 9.87 8.94 -51.30
CA ILE A 30 10.10 10.02 -50.34
C ILE A 30 8.85 10.25 -49.48
N SER A 31 7.66 10.27 -50.07
CA SER A 31 6.41 10.42 -49.33
C SER A 31 6.18 9.25 -48.37
N SER A 32 6.50 8.01 -48.79
CA SER A 32 6.41 6.84 -47.92
C SER A 32 7.36 6.91 -46.72
N SER A 33 8.61 7.35 -46.93
CA SER A 33 9.57 7.48 -45.82
C SER A 33 9.13 8.51 -44.79
N VAL A 34 8.55 9.63 -45.22
CA VAL A 34 8.00 10.65 -44.32
C VAL A 34 6.82 10.10 -43.51
N LEU A 35 5.91 9.36 -44.14
CA LEU A 35 4.77 8.76 -43.43
C LEU A 35 5.21 7.79 -42.32
N VAL A 36 6.24 6.98 -42.57
CA VAL A 36 6.80 6.07 -41.55
C VAL A 36 7.40 6.84 -40.37
N VAL A 37 8.07 7.97 -40.63
CA VAL A 37 8.61 8.82 -39.56
C VAL A 37 7.49 9.43 -38.73
N ILE A 38 6.42 9.90 -39.37
CA ILE A 38 5.26 10.47 -38.67
C ILE A 38 4.61 9.40 -37.78
N ASP A 39 4.38 8.20 -38.30
CA ASP A 39 3.81 7.08 -37.55
C ASP A 39 4.65 6.76 -36.30
N ARG A 40 5.97 6.67 -36.45
CA ARG A 40 6.90 6.47 -35.32
C ARG A 40 6.87 7.61 -34.32
N CYS A 41 6.77 8.86 -34.78
CA CYS A 41 6.67 10.01 -33.89
C CYS A 41 5.35 10.00 -33.09
N VAL A 42 4.23 9.65 -33.74
CA VAL A 42 2.92 9.55 -33.08
C VAL A 42 2.92 8.42 -32.04
N ALA A 43 3.44 7.24 -32.39
CA ALA A 43 3.57 6.12 -31.46
C ALA A 43 4.46 6.48 -30.25
N SER A 44 5.58 7.15 -30.51
CA SER A 44 6.48 7.63 -29.44
C SER A 44 5.81 8.67 -28.54
N ALA A 45 5.03 9.59 -29.11
CA ALA A 45 4.30 10.60 -28.34
C ALA A 45 3.22 9.95 -27.47
N ALA A 46 2.46 8.99 -28.01
CA ALA A 46 1.46 8.24 -27.26
C ALA A 46 2.09 7.43 -26.11
N ALA A 47 3.21 6.74 -26.36
CA ALA A 47 3.95 6.01 -25.34
C ALA A 47 4.48 6.94 -24.23
N SER A 48 4.99 8.12 -24.60
CA SER A 48 5.45 9.12 -23.64
C SER A 48 4.30 9.66 -22.78
N ALA A 49 3.12 9.87 -23.37
CA ALA A 49 1.96 10.36 -22.64
C ALA A 49 1.47 9.33 -21.60
N LEU A 50 1.40 8.05 -21.98
CA LEU A 50 1.03 6.97 -21.05
C LEU A 50 2.04 6.83 -19.91
N ARG A 51 3.34 6.92 -20.22
CA ARG A 51 4.39 6.92 -19.20
C ARG A 51 4.28 8.09 -18.24
N MET A 52 3.96 9.29 -18.74
CA MET A 52 3.76 10.47 -17.90
C MET A 52 2.58 10.28 -16.95
N ARG A 53 1.47 9.73 -17.43
CA ARG A 53 0.30 9.42 -16.58
C ARG A 53 0.64 8.39 -15.50
N ALA A 54 1.34 7.32 -15.85
CA ALA A 54 1.80 6.34 -14.86
C ALA A 54 2.73 6.99 -13.82
N PHE A 55 3.64 7.86 -14.26
CA PHE A 55 4.50 8.63 -13.36
C PHE A 55 3.70 9.57 -12.45
N GLU A 56 2.68 10.25 -12.96
CA GLU A 56 1.81 11.12 -12.15
C GLU A 56 1.15 10.35 -11.01
N ILE A 57 0.63 9.15 -11.30
CA ILE A 57 0.01 8.29 -10.28
C ILE A 57 1.03 7.80 -9.25
N ALA A 58 2.18 7.32 -9.71
CA ALA A 58 3.24 6.88 -8.81
C ALA A 58 3.77 8.04 -7.94
N ARG A 59 3.87 9.25 -8.50
CA ARG A 59 4.23 10.47 -7.75
C ARG A 59 3.16 10.84 -6.74
N GLU A 60 1.88 10.83 -7.11
CA GLU A 60 0.78 11.14 -6.19
C GLU A 60 0.76 10.18 -5.00
N ASN A 61 0.95 8.88 -5.25
CA ASN A 61 1.05 7.90 -4.19
C ASN A 61 2.27 8.13 -3.30
N MET A 62 3.41 8.51 -3.90
CA MET A 62 4.61 8.87 -3.13
C MET A 62 4.35 10.12 -2.28
N GLU A 63 3.65 11.12 -2.81
CA GLU A 63 3.30 12.33 -2.06
C GLU A 63 2.35 12.02 -0.90
N LYS A 64 1.37 11.13 -1.10
CA LYS A 64 0.50 10.64 -0.01
C LYS A 64 1.30 9.91 1.06
N LEU A 65 2.23 9.04 0.65
CA LEU A 65 3.10 8.31 1.57
C LEU A 65 3.97 9.27 2.39
N LEU A 66 4.61 10.25 1.74
CA LEU A 66 5.49 11.23 2.38
C LEU A 66 4.73 12.25 3.22
N ALA A 67 3.46 12.52 2.91
CA ALA A 67 2.60 13.38 3.72
C ALA A 67 2.00 12.67 4.94
N SER A 68 2.07 11.33 4.99
CA SER A 68 1.59 10.57 6.13
C SER A 68 2.43 10.86 7.37
N ALA A 69 1.76 11.12 8.50
CA ALA A 69 2.43 11.36 9.78
C ALA A 69 3.12 10.10 10.34
N MET A 70 2.66 8.91 9.93
CA MET A 70 3.21 7.63 10.33
C MET A 70 3.33 6.72 9.12
N VAL A 71 4.43 5.96 9.07
CA VAL A 71 4.66 4.96 8.04
C VAL A 71 4.84 3.61 8.69
N LYS A 72 4.08 2.62 8.23
CA LYS A 72 4.15 1.21 8.65
C LYS A 72 4.50 0.36 7.45
N GLU A 73 5.15 -0.78 7.70
CA GLU A 73 5.36 -1.78 6.66
C GLU A 73 4.00 -2.23 6.12
N SER A 74 3.78 -2.01 4.83
CA SER A 74 2.50 -2.26 4.19
C SER A 74 2.68 -2.45 2.69
N VAL A 75 1.71 -3.15 2.10
CA VAL A 75 1.59 -3.22 0.65
C VAL A 75 0.16 -2.87 0.27
N GLU A 76 0.02 -1.78 -0.47
CA GLU A 76 -1.24 -1.27 -0.97
C GLU A 76 -1.29 -1.41 -2.49
N TYR A 77 -2.47 -1.70 -3.01
CA TYR A 77 -2.74 -1.84 -4.43
C TYR A 77 -4.03 -1.12 -4.78
N GLY A 78 -4.11 -0.63 -6.00
CA GLY A 78 -5.35 -0.08 -6.51
C GLY A 78 -5.31 0.22 -7.99
N GLN A 79 -6.40 0.82 -8.47
CA GLN A 79 -6.48 1.38 -9.81
C GLN A 79 -6.60 2.89 -9.71
N SER A 80 -6.10 3.59 -10.73
CA SER A 80 -6.26 5.04 -10.78
C SER A 80 -7.71 5.40 -11.11
N GLU A 81 -8.30 6.29 -10.32
CA GLU A 81 -9.64 6.83 -10.57
C GLU A 81 -9.69 7.69 -11.85
N ILE A 82 -8.57 8.36 -12.16
CA ILE A 82 -8.43 9.25 -13.31
C ILE A 82 -8.07 8.45 -14.57
N TYR A 83 -7.29 7.38 -14.42
CA TYR A 83 -6.83 6.52 -15.51
C TYR A 83 -7.10 5.04 -15.19
N PRO A 84 -8.31 4.52 -15.46
CA PRO A 84 -8.71 3.16 -15.08
C PRO A 84 -7.82 2.04 -15.62
N ASP A 85 -7.15 2.28 -16.75
CA ASP A 85 -6.23 1.35 -17.39
C ASP A 85 -4.85 1.26 -16.69
N ILE A 86 -4.63 2.08 -15.64
CA ILE A 86 -3.39 2.13 -14.87
C ILE A 86 -3.64 1.55 -13.48
N GLY A 87 -3.02 0.40 -13.22
CA GLY A 87 -2.91 -0.17 -11.87
C GLY A 87 -1.73 0.45 -11.12
N TRP A 88 -1.84 0.58 -9.81
CA TRP A 88 -0.75 1.09 -8.97
C TRP A 88 -0.54 0.20 -7.75
N GLN A 89 0.67 0.28 -7.20
CA GLN A 89 1.08 -0.43 -6.00
C GLN A 89 2.04 0.45 -5.20
N THR A 90 1.79 0.55 -3.90
CA THR A 90 2.68 1.22 -2.93
C THR A 90 3.19 0.17 -1.95
N VAL A 91 4.50 0.01 -1.89
CA VAL A 91 5.19 -0.89 -0.95
C VAL A 91 5.98 -0.05 0.02
N VAL A 92 5.79 -0.28 1.30
CA VAL A 92 6.67 0.22 2.35
C VAL A 92 7.34 -0.99 2.95
N GLU A 93 8.67 -1.06 2.87
CA GLU A 93 9.43 -2.20 3.39
C GLU A 93 10.68 -1.74 4.12
N THR A 94 11.13 -2.60 5.04
CA THR A 94 12.42 -2.44 5.71
C THR A 94 13.54 -3.02 4.83
N PHE A 95 14.63 -2.27 4.69
CA PHE A 95 15.78 -2.63 3.89
C PHE A 95 17.06 -2.58 4.73
N TYR A 96 17.83 -3.66 4.68
CA TYR A 96 19.12 -3.75 5.36
C TYR A 96 20.26 -3.32 4.43
N GLU A 97 20.96 -2.24 4.79
CA GLU A 97 22.10 -1.76 4.02
C GLU A 97 23.34 -2.66 4.26
N PRO A 98 23.87 -3.36 3.22
CA PRO A 98 24.91 -4.38 3.41
C PRO A 98 26.25 -3.85 3.95
N ILE A 99 26.54 -2.56 3.72
CA ILE A 99 27.86 -1.97 4.01
C ILE A 99 27.90 -1.36 5.41
N THR A 100 26.84 -0.66 5.80
CA THR A 100 26.79 0.11 7.05
C THR A 100 26.05 -0.65 8.16
N ALA A 101 25.41 -1.77 7.83
CA ALA A 101 24.53 -2.53 8.73
C ALA A 101 23.37 -1.71 9.30
N ARG A 102 22.98 -0.62 8.62
CA ARG A 102 21.86 0.23 8.99
C ARG A 102 20.58 -0.28 8.35
N MET A 103 19.49 -0.26 9.11
CA MET A 103 18.17 -0.56 8.60
C MET A 103 17.50 0.74 8.17
N TRP A 104 16.87 0.71 7.00
CA TRP A 104 16.17 1.82 6.39
C TRP A 104 14.74 1.40 6.11
N ILE A 105 13.79 2.32 6.24
CA ILE A 105 12.48 2.13 5.63
C ILE A 105 12.52 2.78 4.25
N ARG A 106 12.14 2.03 3.21
CA ARG A 106 11.95 2.59 1.87
C ARG A 106 10.49 2.47 1.44
N GLY A 107 10.02 3.50 0.77
CA GLY A 107 8.76 3.50 0.03
C GLY A 107 9.03 3.28 -1.45
N VAL A 108 8.33 2.33 -2.06
CA VAL A 108 8.33 2.05 -3.49
C VAL A 108 6.92 2.27 -4.01
N CYS A 109 6.70 3.33 -4.78
CA CYS A 109 5.43 3.57 -5.46
C CYS A 109 5.59 3.20 -6.93
N SER A 110 4.77 2.29 -7.42
CA SER A 110 4.79 1.82 -8.79
C SER A 110 3.44 1.97 -9.47
N ALA A 111 3.47 2.23 -10.77
CA ALA A 111 2.30 2.32 -11.63
C ALA A 111 2.54 1.55 -12.93
N GLN A 112 1.58 0.70 -13.29
CA GLN A 112 1.64 -0.22 -14.41
C GLN A 112 0.69 0.24 -15.51
N TYR A 113 1.17 0.24 -16.75
CA TYR A 113 0.39 0.63 -17.93
C TYR A 113 0.76 -0.27 -19.11
N ASN A 114 -0.15 -0.42 -20.07
CA ASN A 114 0.12 -1.13 -21.31
C ASN A 114 0.60 -0.14 -22.37
N ASP A 115 1.70 -0.46 -23.04
CA ASP A 115 2.21 0.34 -24.14
C ASP A 115 1.35 0.16 -25.43
N PRO A 116 1.58 0.99 -26.47
CA PRO A 116 0.87 0.84 -27.75
C PRO A 116 1.06 -0.51 -28.47
N ASN A 117 2.07 -1.29 -28.08
CA ASN A 117 2.33 -2.65 -28.61
C ASN A 117 1.67 -3.74 -27.74
N GLY A 118 0.99 -3.37 -26.65
CA GLY A 118 0.35 -4.29 -25.71
C GLY A 118 1.30 -4.86 -24.65
N GLU A 119 2.52 -4.34 -24.52
CA GLU A 119 3.46 -4.75 -23.48
C GLU A 119 3.19 -3.99 -22.18
N THR A 120 3.08 -4.71 -21.06
CA THR A 120 2.97 -4.09 -19.75
C THR A 120 4.32 -3.47 -19.34
N ARG A 121 4.28 -2.19 -18.99
CA ARG A 121 5.42 -1.41 -18.53
C ARG A 121 5.10 -0.84 -17.16
N THR A 122 6.13 -0.73 -16.32
CA THR A 122 6.00 -0.22 -14.95
C THR A 122 6.89 1.00 -14.79
N VAL A 123 6.33 2.06 -14.21
CA VAL A 123 7.09 3.19 -13.67
C VAL A 123 7.20 3.01 -12.17
N GLU A 124 8.40 3.13 -11.63
CA GLU A 124 8.68 2.97 -10.21
C GLU A 124 9.39 4.21 -9.68
N LEU A 125 8.92 4.71 -8.54
CA LEU A 125 9.61 5.70 -7.71
C LEU A 125 9.98 5.04 -6.39
N THR A 126 11.27 5.09 -6.06
CA THR A 126 11.80 4.63 -4.78
C THR A 126 12.29 5.82 -3.96
N HIS A 127 11.91 5.87 -2.68
CA HIS A 127 12.36 6.88 -1.73
C HIS A 127 12.78 6.27 -0.39
N TRP A 128 13.86 6.79 0.19
CA TRP A 128 14.32 6.42 1.52
C TRP A 128 13.62 7.32 2.54
N LEU A 129 12.82 6.74 3.43
CA LEU A 129 11.97 7.50 4.34
C LEU A 129 12.73 7.88 5.61
N THR A 130 13.29 6.90 6.31
CA THR A 130 14.04 7.10 7.55
C THR A 130 15.03 5.97 7.77
N ASP A 131 16.12 6.26 8.48
CA ASP A 131 16.92 5.24 9.13
C ASP A 131 16.20 4.76 10.41
N LEU A 132 16.41 3.49 10.75
CA LEU A 132 15.92 2.87 11.98
C LEU A 132 17.09 2.59 12.90
N THR A 133 16.99 3.05 14.15
CA THR A 133 17.91 2.65 15.21
C THR A 133 17.52 1.27 15.77
N LYS A 134 18.45 0.60 16.45
CA LYS A 134 18.19 -0.72 17.05
C LYS A 134 17.13 -0.64 18.14
N GLU A 135 17.08 0.48 18.86
CA GLU A 135 16.14 0.74 19.93
C GLU A 135 14.72 0.89 19.39
N GLN A 136 14.55 1.61 18.27
CA GLN A 136 13.25 1.76 17.60
C GLN A 136 12.73 0.43 17.05
N LEU A 137 13.62 -0.42 16.53
CA LEU A 137 13.25 -1.77 16.11
C LEU A 137 12.81 -2.67 17.26
N LEU A 138 13.51 -2.64 18.39
CA LEU A 138 13.09 -3.38 19.58
C LEU A 138 11.74 -2.88 20.10
N GLN A 139 11.46 -1.58 19.98
CA GLN A 139 10.17 -1.00 20.37
C GLN A 139 9.04 -1.44 19.42
N ILE A 140 9.29 -1.49 18.11
CA ILE A 140 8.34 -2.03 17.11
C ILE A 140 8.11 -3.53 17.35
N GLU A 141 9.18 -4.31 17.54
CA GLU A 141 9.10 -5.74 17.79
C GLU A 141 8.36 -6.05 19.11
N ASN A 142 8.60 -5.27 20.16
CA ASN A 142 7.88 -5.42 21.43
C ASN A 142 6.42 -5.04 21.28
N ARG A 143 6.09 -3.96 20.58
CA ARG A 143 4.69 -3.59 20.28
C ARG A 143 3.97 -4.69 19.50
N ASP A 144 4.60 -5.23 18.47
CA ASP A 144 4.02 -6.30 17.66
C ASP A 144 3.89 -7.60 18.47
N LYS A 145 4.84 -7.89 19.36
CA LYS A 145 4.78 -9.02 20.30
C LYS A 145 3.75 -8.84 21.38
N ASP A 146 3.52 -7.63 21.87
CA ASP A 146 2.49 -7.32 22.86
C ASP A 146 1.10 -7.42 22.19
N GLU A 147 0.94 -6.87 20.97
CA GLU A 147 -0.29 -7.04 20.17
C GLU A 147 -0.56 -8.52 19.85
N LEU A 148 0.45 -9.32 19.49
CA LEU A 148 0.28 -10.75 19.22
C LEU A 148 0.15 -11.59 20.50
N GLY A 149 0.82 -11.17 21.57
CA GLY A 149 0.84 -11.78 22.89
C GLY A 149 -0.52 -11.67 23.57
N ASP A 150 -1.13 -10.49 23.56
CA ASP A 150 -2.50 -10.28 24.03
C ASP A 150 -3.52 -11.13 23.24
N LEU A 151 -3.34 -11.25 21.92
CA LEU A 151 -4.20 -12.10 21.09
C LEU A 151 -4.05 -13.60 21.39
N SER A 152 -2.82 -14.05 21.65
CA SER A 152 -2.57 -15.44 22.06
C SER A 152 -3.08 -15.74 23.47
N ALA A 153 -3.06 -14.74 24.37
CA ALA A 153 -3.60 -14.85 25.70
C ALA A 153 -5.14 -14.93 25.72
N GLU A 154 -5.82 -14.53 24.64
CA GLU A 154 -7.28 -14.65 24.49
C GLU A 154 -7.74 -16.01 23.96
N LEU A 155 -6.81 -16.84 23.51
CA LEU A 155 -7.07 -18.21 23.06
C LEU A 155 -6.73 -19.21 24.16
N ILE A 156 -7.48 -20.31 24.15
CA ILE A 156 -7.25 -21.47 24.99
C ILE A 156 -7.16 -22.69 24.07
N GLU A 157 -5.99 -23.32 24.01
CA GLU A 157 -5.68 -24.37 23.02
C GLU A 157 -6.39 -25.70 23.32
N THR A 158 -6.70 -25.98 24.59
CA THR A 158 -7.24 -27.28 25.01
C THR A 158 -8.62 -27.16 25.65
N MET A 159 -9.40 -28.23 25.53
CA MET A 159 -10.74 -28.29 26.11
C MET A 159 -10.68 -28.36 27.64
N GLU A 160 -9.66 -29.00 28.19
CA GLU A 160 -9.38 -29.06 29.62
C GLU A 160 -9.09 -27.67 30.22
N ASP A 161 -8.30 -26.86 29.52
CA ASP A 161 -8.02 -25.49 29.95
C ASP A 161 -9.26 -24.59 29.79
N ALA A 162 -10.09 -24.83 28.76
CA ALA A 162 -11.34 -24.10 28.55
C ALA A 162 -12.36 -24.41 29.66
N ALA A 163 -12.48 -25.68 30.04
CA ALA A 163 -13.28 -26.15 31.17
C ALA A 163 -12.77 -25.54 32.48
N GLY A 164 -11.44 -25.55 32.68
CA GLY A 164 -10.78 -24.91 33.83
C GLY A 164 -11.04 -23.41 33.92
N PHE A 165 -11.02 -22.69 32.80
CA PHE A 165 -11.31 -21.26 32.72
C PHE A 165 -12.78 -20.94 33.02
N ALA A 166 -13.70 -21.72 32.44
CA ALA A 166 -15.13 -21.55 32.65
C ALA A 166 -15.59 -22.03 34.04
N GLY A 167 -14.81 -22.88 34.71
CA GLY A 167 -15.15 -23.47 36.00
C GLY A 167 -16.19 -24.59 35.89
N VAL A 168 -16.24 -25.25 34.72
CA VAL A 168 -17.17 -26.33 34.39
C VAL A 168 -16.39 -27.60 34.04
N ASP A 169 -17.09 -28.72 33.88
CA ASP A 169 -16.49 -29.95 33.36
C ASP A 169 -16.34 -29.93 31.83
N VAL A 170 -15.47 -30.80 31.31
CA VAL A 170 -15.19 -30.95 29.87
C VAL A 170 -16.44 -31.34 29.10
N GLU A 171 -17.31 -32.17 29.68
CA GLU A 171 -18.56 -32.64 29.06
C GLU A 171 -19.54 -31.46 28.82
N THR A 172 -19.54 -30.47 29.72
CA THR A 172 -20.30 -29.23 29.59
C THR A 172 -19.78 -28.35 28.45
N ILE A 173 -18.46 -28.29 28.25
CA ILE A 173 -17.87 -27.58 27.10
C ILE A 173 -18.25 -28.26 25.78
N GLU A 174 -18.23 -29.59 25.71
CA GLU A 174 -18.72 -30.33 24.52
C GLU A 174 -20.19 -30.03 24.22
N LEU A 175 -21.03 -29.93 25.26
CA LEU A 175 -22.42 -29.56 25.12
C LEU A 175 -22.58 -28.13 24.58
N TRP A 176 -21.73 -27.19 24.99
CA TRP A 176 -21.75 -25.82 24.48
C TRP A 176 -21.38 -25.75 23.00
N ILE A 177 -20.39 -26.54 22.55
CA ILE A 177 -20.05 -26.68 21.12
C ILE A 177 -21.27 -27.22 20.35
N GLN A 178 -21.95 -28.24 20.88
CA GLN A 178 -23.17 -28.78 20.26
C GLN A 178 -24.32 -27.78 20.23
N ASN A 179 -24.38 -26.87 21.21
CA ASN A 179 -25.33 -25.76 21.28
C ASN A 179 -24.91 -24.52 20.45
N GLY A 180 -23.87 -24.65 19.63
CA GLY A 180 -23.46 -23.63 18.65
C GLY A 180 -22.37 -22.68 19.15
N MET A 181 -21.58 -23.07 20.15
CA MET A 181 -20.38 -22.31 20.54
C MET A 181 -19.31 -22.46 19.46
N LEU A 182 -18.78 -21.33 19.01
CA LEU A 182 -17.78 -21.28 17.95
C LEU A 182 -16.36 -21.41 18.51
N THR A 183 -15.59 -22.30 17.89
CA THR A 183 -14.13 -22.44 18.05
C THR A 183 -13.43 -21.91 16.81
N THR A 184 -12.13 -21.64 16.90
CA THR A 184 -11.31 -21.28 15.74
C THR A 184 -11.05 -22.50 14.83
N GLU A 185 -10.48 -22.26 13.65
CA GLU A 185 -10.23 -23.30 12.63
C GLU A 185 -9.24 -24.39 13.10
N ASP A 186 -8.34 -24.05 14.00
CA ASP A 186 -7.37 -24.92 14.66
C ASP A 186 -7.96 -25.66 15.88
N GLY A 187 -9.22 -25.41 16.23
CA GLY A 187 -9.90 -26.05 17.37
C GLY A 187 -9.70 -25.36 18.72
N SER A 188 -9.02 -24.21 18.75
CA SER A 188 -8.82 -23.42 19.96
C SER A 188 -10.11 -22.68 20.38
N PHE A 189 -10.23 -22.40 21.68
CA PHE A 189 -11.37 -21.73 22.28
C PHE A 189 -11.08 -20.25 22.49
N ILE A 190 -12.03 -19.40 22.13
CA ILE A 190 -11.96 -17.95 22.34
C ILE A 190 -12.56 -17.62 23.71
N LYS A 191 -11.81 -16.93 24.58
CA LYS A 191 -12.27 -16.59 25.95
C LYS A 191 -13.60 -15.83 25.97
N ASP A 192 -13.83 -14.90 25.04
CA ASP A 192 -15.08 -14.14 24.96
C ASP A 192 -16.30 -15.05 24.66
N ASN A 193 -16.13 -16.05 23.80
CA ASN A 193 -17.20 -17.02 23.51
C ASN A 193 -17.46 -17.91 24.74
N LEU A 194 -16.42 -18.33 25.45
CA LEU A 194 -16.56 -19.08 26.70
C LEU A 194 -17.28 -18.28 27.79
N ASN A 195 -16.96 -16.99 27.94
CA ASN A 195 -17.64 -16.12 28.89
C ASN A 195 -19.13 -15.96 28.54
N LEU A 196 -19.47 -15.80 27.26
CA LEU A 196 -20.87 -15.72 26.81
C LEU A 196 -21.68 -16.96 27.22
N TYR A 197 -21.12 -18.15 27.00
CA TYR A 197 -21.78 -19.41 27.36
C TYR A 197 -21.78 -19.63 28.87
N LYS A 198 -20.75 -19.19 29.59
CA LYS A 198 -20.72 -19.21 31.05
C LYS A 198 -21.82 -18.33 31.65
N ASP A 199 -21.97 -17.10 31.15
CA ASP A 199 -22.94 -16.11 31.66
C ASP A 199 -24.38 -16.50 31.33
N SER A 200 -24.59 -17.15 30.18
CA SER A 200 -25.90 -17.68 29.76
C SER A 200 -26.16 -19.13 30.21
N ASN A 201 -25.29 -19.68 31.06
CA ASN A 201 -25.37 -21.05 31.59
C ASN A 201 -25.56 -22.12 30.48
N GLY A 202 -24.83 -21.97 29.37
CA GLY A 202 -24.76 -22.89 28.25
C GLY A 202 -25.85 -22.73 27.20
N ASN A 203 -26.74 -21.74 27.33
CA ASN A 203 -27.85 -21.53 26.42
C ASN A 203 -28.05 -20.03 26.07
N PRO A 204 -27.10 -19.42 25.33
CA PRO A 204 -27.24 -18.05 24.87
C PRO A 204 -28.41 -17.92 23.89
N SER A 205 -29.06 -16.77 23.91
CA SER A 205 -30.08 -16.39 22.93
C SER A 205 -29.49 -16.26 21.51
N GLU A 206 -30.33 -16.29 20.48
CA GLU A 206 -29.86 -16.13 19.10
C GLU A 206 -29.20 -14.75 18.86
N GLU A 207 -29.61 -13.71 19.60
CA GLU A 207 -28.97 -12.40 19.55
C GLU A 207 -27.55 -12.44 20.14
N GLU A 208 -27.36 -13.14 21.25
CA GLU A 208 -26.07 -13.36 21.89
C GLU A 208 -25.15 -14.25 21.05
N LYS A 209 -25.68 -15.30 20.41
CA LYS A 209 -24.91 -16.15 19.50
C LYS A 209 -24.36 -15.37 18.31
N ASN A 210 -25.09 -14.38 17.81
CA ASN A 210 -24.62 -13.48 16.75
C ASN A 210 -23.48 -12.55 17.20
N GLN A 211 -23.24 -12.43 18.51
CA GLN A 211 -22.14 -11.65 19.07
C GLN A 211 -20.85 -12.45 19.27
N GLN A 212 -20.87 -13.77 19.03
CA GLN A 212 -19.68 -14.62 19.10
C GLN A 212 -18.63 -14.20 18.07
N ALA A 213 -17.36 -14.23 18.46
CA ALA A 213 -16.25 -14.03 17.53
C ALA A 213 -15.97 -15.33 16.79
N LYS A 214 -15.82 -15.26 15.46
CA LYS A 214 -15.43 -16.41 14.63
C LYS A 214 -13.91 -16.54 14.48
N SER A 215 -13.20 -15.45 14.70
CA SER A 215 -11.75 -15.37 14.59
C SER A 215 -11.19 -14.30 15.52
N LEU A 216 -9.90 -14.37 15.81
CA LEU A 216 -9.17 -13.30 16.50
C LEU A 216 -9.31 -11.94 15.79
N ALA A 217 -9.36 -11.94 14.46
CA ALA A 217 -9.54 -10.74 13.66
C ALA A 217 -10.91 -10.08 13.89
N ASP A 218 -11.96 -10.89 14.07
CA ASP A 218 -13.30 -10.40 14.41
C ASP A 218 -13.35 -9.79 15.80
N LEU A 219 -12.62 -10.36 16.75
CA LEU A 219 -12.52 -9.88 18.13
C LEU A 219 -11.82 -8.51 18.19
N LYS A 220 -10.71 -8.33 17.45
CA LYS A 220 -10.01 -7.05 17.30
C LYS A 220 -10.90 -5.98 16.65
N ASN A 221 -11.67 -6.35 15.63
CA ASN A 221 -12.63 -5.46 14.98
C ASN A 221 -13.84 -5.10 15.87
N LYS A 222 -14.20 -5.96 16.82
CA LYS A 222 -15.29 -5.71 17.78
C LYS A 222 -14.83 -4.77 18.90
N LYS A 223 -13.66 -5.02 19.50
CA LYS A 223 -13.07 -4.17 20.55
C LYS A 223 -12.80 -2.74 20.07
N SER A 224 -12.38 -2.59 18.82
CA SER A 224 -12.19 -1.25 18.21
C SER A 224 -13.51 -0.51 17.91
N LYS A 225 -14.66 -1.20 17.80
CA LYS A 225 -15.98 -0.59 17.58
C LYS A 225 -16.77 -0.28 18.85
N SER A 226 -16.48 -0.94 19.97
CA SER A 226 -17.20 -0.80 21.24
C SER A 226 -16.58 0.20 22.21
N GLY A 227 -15.80 1.18 21.74
CA GLY A 227 -14.96 2.06 22.55
C GLY A 227 -15.69 2.85 23.65
N GLU A 228 -15.81 2.27 24.84
CA GLU A 228 -15.49 2.95 26.10
C GLU A 228 -13.96 2.96 26.23
N GLY A 229 -13.33 3.97 25.65
CA GLY A 229 -11.94 4.33 25.89
C GLY A 229 -11.91 5.82 26.20
N SER A 230 -11.51 6.17 27.43
CA SER A 230 -11.35 7.55 27.87
C SER A 230 -10.52 8.34 26.87
N ALA A 231 -10.96 9.57 26.59
CA ALA A 231 -10.32 10.51 25.68
C ALA A 231 -8.87 10.91 26.07
N ASP A 232 -8.36 10.42 27.20
CA ASP A 232 -7.01 10.68 27.70
C ASP A 232 -5.95 9.67 27.20
N ASP A 233 -6.34 8.46 26.74
CA ASP A 233 -5.35 7.47 26.25
C ASP A 233 -4.92 7.73 24.80
N ALA A 234 -5.77 8.39 23.99
CA ALA A 234 -5.45 8.68 22.59
C ALA A 234 -4.34 9.73 22.42
N LEU A 235 -4.10 10.57 23.44
CA LEU A 235 -3.06 11.61 23.43
C LEU A 235 -1.70 11.10 23.93
N GLN A 236 -1.66 10.01 24.69
CA GLN A 236 -0.41 9.45 25.21
C GLN A 236 0.39 8.72 24.13
N ASP A 237 -0.28 8.20 23.10
CA ASP A 237 0.34 7.53 21.95
C ASP A 237 0.70 8.49 20.80
N GLU A 238 0.37 9.78 20.92
CA GLU A 238 0.75 10.80 19.94
C GLU A 238 2.24 11.14 20.12
N ILE A 239 3.01 10.88 19.07
CA ILE A 239 4.47 11.10 19.04
C ILE A 239 4.72 12.58 18.74
N ASP A 240 5.40 13.28 19.63
CA ASP A 240 5.78 14.68 19.42
C ASP A 240 6.71 14.78 18.19
N PRO A 241 6.30 15.49 17.12
CA PRO A 241 7.08 15.58 15.88
C PRO A 241 8.43 16.26 16.06
N LYS A 242 8.66 16.95 17.19
CA LYS A 242 9.92 17.63 17.49
C LYS A 242 10.94 16.74 18.19
N THR A 243 10.48 15.76 18.96
CA THR A 243 11.35 14.93 19.81
C THR A 243 11.33 13.45 19.44
N GLY A 244 10.32 13.01 18.68
CA GLY A 244 10.14 11.61 18.31
C GLY A 244 9.77 10.69 19.48
N LEU A 245 9.37 11.28 20.62
CA LEU A 245 8.92 10.57 21.82
C LEU A 245 7.41 10.72 21.98
N THR A 246 6.76 9.76 22.61
CA THR A 246 5.33 9.90 22.93
C THR A 246 5.13 10.92 24.05
N TYR A 247 3.96 11.57 24.11
CA TYR A 247 3.67 12.50 25.20
C TYR A 247 3.73 11.85 26.59
N GLY A 248 3.41 10.55 26.70
CA GLY A 248 3.60 9.78 27.93
C GLY A 248 5.07 9.63 28.34
N GLU A 249 5.98 9.42 27.39
CA GLU A 249 7.43 9.33 27.65
C GLU A 249 8.03 10.70 28.03
N LEU A 250 7.51 11.78 27.46
CA LEU A 250 7.91 13.15 27.81
C LEU A 250 7.53 13.48 29.26
N GLU A 251 6.33 13.09 29.69
CA GLU A 251 5.85 13.32 31.06
C GLU A 251 6.64 12.50 32.10
N GLN A 252 7.06 11.29 31.75
CA GLN A 252 7.95 10.47 32.59
C GLN A 252 9.35 11.10 32.74
N LYS A 253 9.93 11.61 31.65
CA LYS A 253 11.23 12.29 31.68
C LYS A 253 11.19 13.60 32.46
N ASP A 254 10.11 14.38 32.32
CA ASP A 254 9.93 15.62 33.09
C ASP A 254 9.78 15.31 34.58
N SER A 255 9.09 14.24 34.93
CA SER A 255 8.95 13.78 36.31
C SER A 255 10.29 13.33 36.92
N GLU A 256 11.14 12.62 36.17
CA GLU A 256 12.49 12.23 36.61
C GLU A 256 13.42 13.44 36.76
N LEU A 257 13.37 14.40 35.84
CA LEU A 257 14.15 15.63 35.91
C LEU A 257 13.79 16.46 37.15
N MET A 258 12.50 16.54 37.46
CA MET A 258 12.00 17.25 38.64
C MET A 258 12.35 16.55 39.95
N GLN A 259 12.47 15.22 39.96
CA GLN A 259 12.93 14.47 41.13
C GLN A 259 14.45 14.59 41.35
N ASN A 260 15.24 14.64 40.27
CA ASN A 260 16.70 14.81 40.37
C ASN A 260 17.12 16.22 40.79
N GLN A 261 16.28 17.25 40.63
CA GLN A 261 16.54 18.59 41.15
C GLN A 261 16.14 18.78 42.63
N ARG A 262 15.47 17.80 43.24
CA ARG A 262 15.08 17.83 44.68
C ARG A 262 16.01 17.02 45.58
N ARG A 263 17.08 16.44 45.04
CA ARG A 263 18.19 15.83 45.80
C ARG A 263 19.40 16.76 45.76
#